data_AF-H3GGW1-F1
#
_entry.id   AF-H3GGW1-F1
#
_cell.length_a   1.000
_cell.length_b   1.000
_cell.length_c   1.000
_cell.angle_alpha   90.00
_cell.angle_beta   90.00
_cell.angle_gamma   90.00
#
_symmetry.space_group_name_H-M   'P 1'
#
loop_
_entity.id
_entity.type
_entity.pdbx_description
1 polymer ?
#
loop_
_entity_poly.entity_id
_entity_poly.type
_entity_poly.pdbx_seq_one_letter_code
_entity_poly.pdbx_strand_id
1 'polypeptide(L)'
;MPRESKPSADVKDEKPSEKNRADAPSESKPRAGHEKASAKDDDGSSFDPGSSDLVDKVISFFFDNDEFAHTFEAFAEIHCHAFDLDSDEMKLEYTDIYNEFLALFEEKLEAYIQSQGATVHEFYDLVRRAYEVDRQSGTVLCSEILVATADFDVFVLMMRQTKETSLLAKR
;
A
#
# COMPACT_ATOMS: atom_id res chain seq x y z
N MET A 1 -45.38 -34.24 17.29
CA MET A 1 -45.16 -35.67 17.61
C MET A 1 -45.60 -36.50 16.41
N PRO A 2 -44.91 -37.57 16.01
CA PRO A 2 -43.47 -37.86 15.89
C PRO A 2 -43.18 -38.30 14.42
N ARG A 3 -41.98 -38.59 13.89
CA ARG A 3 -40.91 -39.55 14.24
C ARG A 3 -39.70 -39.15 13.37
N GLU A 4 -38.54 -38.77 13.92
CA GLU A 4 -37.41 -39.64 14.30
C GLU A 4 -37.10 -40.79 13.34
N SER A 5 -35.89 -40.76 12.74
CA SER A 5 -34.92 -41.88 12.70
C SER A 5 -33.58 -41.42 12.05
N LYS A 6 -32.56 -41.20 12.90
CA LYS A 6 -31.14 -41.59 12.65
C LYS A 6 -31.06 -43.15 12.69
N PRO A 7 -29.97 -43.91 12.36
CA PRO A 7 -28.54 -43.56 12.55
C PRO A 7 -27.46 -44.27 11.65
N SER A 8 -26.20 -43.85 11.86
CA SER A 8 -24.91 -44.59 11.96
C SER A 8 -24.35 -45.57 10.91
N ALA A 9 -23.08 -45.32 10.54
CA ALA A 9 -21.91 -46.23 10.58
C ALA A 9 -20.63 -45.34 10.48
N ASP A 10 -19.77 -45.11 11.49
CA ASP A 10 -18.85 -45.98 12.27
C ASP A 10 -17.90 -46.84 11.39
N VAL A 11 -16.61 -46.45 11.27
CA VAL A 11 -15.42 -47.03 11.97
C VAL A 11 -14.71 -48.08 11.07
N LYS A 12 -13.38 -48.20 10.86
CA LYS A 12 -12.14 -48.27 11.69
C LYS A 12 -10.95 -48.18 10.69
N ASP A 13 -9.85 -47.45 10.93
CA ASP A 13 -8.61 -47.89 11.61
C ASP A 13 -7.60 -48.57 10.65
N GLU A 14 -6.38 -48.03 10.55
CA GLU A 14 -5.12 -48.77 10.78
C GLU A 14 -3.88 -47.86 10.56
N LYS A 15 -3.19 -47.57 11.67
CA LYS A 15 -1.72 -47.43 11.80
C LYS A 15 -1.26 -48.77 12.38
N PRO A 16 -0.06 -49.33 12.08
CA PRO A 16 1.21 -48.80 12.62
C PRO A 16 2.44 -49.10 11.70
N SER A 17 3.63 -48.51 11.85
CA SER A 17 4.75 -48.94 12.73
C SER A 17 6.02 -48.27 12.13
N GLU A 18 6.78 -47.43 12.84
CA GLU A 18 7.85 -47.66 13.82
C GLU A 18 9.03 -48.56 13.38
N LYS A 19 10.25 -48.00 13.38
CA LYS A 19 11.46 -48.46 14.11
C LYS A 19 12.76 -48.60 13.28
N ASN A 20 13.79 -47.81 13.64
CA ASN A 20 15.18 -48.19 13.99
C ASN A 20 16.08 -46.93 13.95
N ARG A 21 16.60 -46.35 15.05
CA ARG A 21 17.77 -46.73 15.92
C ARG A 21 19.02 -47.12 15.11
N ALA A 22 20.27 -46.78 15.45
CA ALA A 22 20.96 -45.95 16.44
C ALA A 22 22.49 -46.07 16.12
N ASP A 23 23.34 -45.43 16.95
CA ASP A 23 24.80 -45.57 17.11
C ASP A 23 25.72 -44.73 16.20
N ALA A 24 26.83 -44.11 16.64
CA ALA A 24 27.44 -43.69 17.91
C ALA A 24 28.87 -43.18 17.54
N PRO A 25 29.63 -42.50 18.42
CA PRO A 25 30.60 -41.46 18.08
C PRO A 25 32.06 -41.95 17.92
N SER A 26 32.93 -41.09 17.38
CA SER A 26 34.39 -41.26 17.51
C SER A 26 35.09 -39.91 17.67
N GLU A 27 35.79 -39.75 18.80
CA GLU A 27 36.63 -38.61 19.17
C GLU A 27 38.01 -38.66 18.46
N SER A 28 38.63 -37.51 18.21
CA SER A 28 40.01 -37.15 18.65
C SER A 28 40.53 -35.80 18.05
N LYS A 29 40.76 -34.84 18.96
CA LYS A 29 41.48 -33.53 18.91
C LYS A 29 42.95 -33.58 18.38
N PRO A 30 43.76 -32.49 18.38
CA PRO A 30 43.54 -31.03 18.19
C PRO A 30 44.64 -30.32 17.32
N ARG A 31 44.60 -28.96 17.27
CA ARG A 31 45.65 -27.93 16.90
C ARG A 31 45.33 -27.18 15.60
N ALA A 32 45.54 -25.88 15.43
CA ALA A 32 45.98 -24.75 16.27
C ALA A 32 45.39 -23.47 15.62
N GLY A 33 45.44 -22.35 16.34
CA GLY A 33 44.55 -21.21 16.12
C GLY A 33 44.81 -20.33 14.90
N HIS A 34 43.85 -19.46 14.64
CA HIS A 34 44.11 -18.03 14.51
C HIS A 34 42.81 -17.25 14.74
N GLU A 35 42.82 -16.43 15.79
CA GLU A 35 41.90 -15.33 15.97
C GLU A 35 41.93 -14.42 14.73
N LYS A 36 40.75 -14.06 14.23
CA LYS A 36 40.39 -12.67 13.95
C LYS A 36 38.88 -12.57 13.77
N ALA A 37 38.24 -12.07 14.81
CA ALA A 37 36.95 -11.41 14.67
C ALA A 37 37.11 -10.21 13.74
N SER A 38 36.28 -10.15 12.71
CA SER A 38 35.95 -8.91 12.00
C SER A 38 34.49 -9.03 11.61
N ALA A 39 33.62 -8.85 12.60
CA ALA A 39 32.36 -8.19 12.37
C ALA A 39 32.71 -6.78 11.91
N LYS A 40 32.45 -6.49 10.64
CA LYS A 40 32.36 -5.12 10.16
C LYS A 40 31.03 -5.05 9.46
N ASP A 41 30.07 -4.51 10.19
CA ASP A 41 28.73 -4.19 9.76
C ASP A 41 28.82 -3.45 8.42
N ASP A 42 28.37 -4.15 7.39
CA ASP A 42 28.03 -3.65 6.08
C ASP A 42 26.54 -3.34 6.12
N ASP A 43 26.20 -2.09 6.41
CA ASP A 43 25.08 -1.37 5.80
C ASP A 43 25.15 0.10 6.25
N GLY A 44 26.26 0.75 5.88
CA GLY A 44 26.32 2.21 5.90
C GLY A 44 25.53 2.70 4.69
N SER A 45 24.20 2.73 4.79
CA SER A 45 23.33 3.40 3.83
C SER A 45 23.92 4.79 3.59
N SER A 46 24.55 4.97 2.42
CA SER A 46 24.95 6.30 1.96
C SER A 46 23.67 7.10 1.90
N PHE A 47 23.50 7.99 2.87
CA PHE A 47 22.42 8.96 2.88
C PHE A 47 22.67 9.87 1.69
N ASP A 48 22.13 9.49 0.54
CA ASP A 48 22.15 10.32 -0.65
C ASP A 48 21.29 11.55 -0.33
N PRO A 49 21.87 12.76 -0.25
CA PRO A 49 21.13 13.96 0.10
C PRO A 49 20.04 14.32 -0.93
N GLY A 50 20.05 13.70 -2.12
CA GLY A 50 18.98 13.80 -3.11
C GLY A 50 17.76 12.92 -2.83
N SER A 51 17.82 12.04 -1.83
CA SER A 51 16.74 11.10 -1.53
C SER A 51 15.61 11.70 -0.67
N SER A 52 15.92 12.58 0.28
CA SER A 52 14.90 13.40 0.95
C SER A 52 14.23 14.39 -0.03
N ASP A 53 15.04 14.93 -0.95
CA ASP A 53 14.60 15.87 -1.99
C ASP A 53 13.58 15.24 -2.96
N LEU A 54 13.63 13.93 -3.20
CA LEU A 54 12.61 13.24 -4.00
C LEU A 54 11.22 13.33 -3.36
N VAL A 55 11.11 13.06 -2.05
CA VAL A 55 9.80 13.05 -1.39
C VAL A 55 9.22 14.46 -1.37
N ASP A 56 10.04 15.47 -1.08
CA ASP A 56 9.64 16.87 -1.12
C ASP A 56 9.18 17.29 -2.53
N LYS A 57 9.89 16.86 -3.59
CA LYS A 57 9.48 17.11 -4.98
C LYS A 57 8.16 16.46 -5.36
N VAL A 58 7.89 15.24 -4.89
CA VAL A 58 6.62 14.54 -5.14
C VAL A 58 5.48 15.20 -4.40
N ILE A 59 5.72 15.63 -3.15
CA ILE A 59 4.76 16.40 -2.36
C ILE A 59 4.45 17.73 -3.05
N SER A 60 5.47 18.50 -3.44
CA SER A 60 5.26 19.76 -4.18
C SER A 60 4.53 19.52 -5.51
N PHE A 61 4.85 18.47 -6.25
CA PHE A 61 4.10 18.12 -7.46
C PHE A 61 2.62 17.83 -7.17
N PHE A 62 2.32 17.08 -6.12
CA PHE A 62 0.94 16.75 -5.75
C PHE A 62 0.11 17.97 -5.36
N PHE A 63 0.70 18.96 -4.67
CA PHE A 63 -0.03 20.15 -4.20
C PHE A 63 0.02 21.36 -5.14
N ASP A 64 1.12 21.54 -5.89
CA ASP A 64 1.38 22.76 -6.65
C ASP A 64 1.25 22.58 -8.17
N ASN A 65 0.99 21.37 -8.67
CA ASN A 65 0.86 21.12 -10.10
C ASN A 65 -0.59 21.31 -10.60
N ASP A 66 -0.84 22.43 -11.25
CA ASP A 66 -2.15 22.77 -11.83
C ASP A 66 -2.63 21.75 -12.88
N GLU A 67 -1.73 21.16 -13.69
CA GLU A 67 -2.10 20.19 -14.73
C GLU A 67 -2.53 18.85 -14.11
N PHE A 68 -1.85 18.44 -13.03
CA PHE A 68 -2.22 17.28 -12.23
C PHE A 68 -3.62 17.50 -11.64
N ALA A 69 -3.84 18.61 -10.93
CA ALA A 69 -5.14 18.96 -10.35
C ALA A 69 -6.26 19.00 -11.41
N HIS A 70 -6.04 19.72 -12.53
CA HIS A 70 -7.00 19.84 -13.62
C HIS A 70 -7.36 18.49 -14.25
N THR A 71 -6.43 17.54 -14.28
CA THR A 71 -6.71 16.18 -14.78
C THR A 71 -7.79 15.49 -13.93
N PHE A 72 -7.71 15.60 -12.60
CA PHE A 72 -8.69 14.99 -11.70
C PHE A 72 -10.00 15.79 -11.61
N GLU A 73 -9.94 17.12 -11.76
CA GLU A 73 -11.15 17.94 -11.89
C GLU A 73 -11.95 17.54 -13.13
N ALA A 74 -11.29 17.42 -14.29
CA ALA A 74 -11.94 17.00 -15.53
C ALA A 74 -12.52 15.57 -15.41
N PHE A 75 -11.77 14.65 -14.77
CA PHE A 75 -12.29 13.30 -14.47
C PHE A 75 -13.55 13.38 -13.60
N ALA A 76 -13.51 14.17 -12.52
CA ALA A 76 -14.64 14.33 -11.63
C ALA A 76 -15.85 14.94 -12.35
N GLU A 77 -15.67 15.97 -13.19
CA GLU A 77 -16.77 16.58 -13.95
C GLU A 77 -17.50 15.57 -14.85
N ILE A 78 -16.76 14.67 -15.51
CA ILE A 78 -17.32 13.66 -16.41
C ILE A 78 -18.09 12.59 -15.62
N HIS A 79 -17.52 12.11 -14.51
CA HIS A 79 -18.04 10.95 -13.79
C HIS A 79 -18.95 11.29 -12.61
N CYS A 80 -18.97 12.54 -12.13
CA CYS A 80 -19.74 12.94 -10.93
C CYS A 80 -21.24 12.67 -11.06
N HIS A 81 -21.77 12.63 -12.29
CA HIS A 81 -23.20 12.44 -12.53
C HIS A 81 -23.75 11.11 -12.00
N ALA A 82 -22.92 10.06 -11.94
CA ALA A 82 -23.28 8.75 -11.39
C ALA A 82 -23.57 8.79 -9.87
N PHE A 83 -23.00 9.76 -9.15
CA PHE A 83 -23.04 9.81 -7.69
C PHE A 83 -24.31 10.47 -7.16
N ASP A 84 -25.05 9.80 -6.28
CA ASP A 84 -26.26 10.36 -5.68
C ASP A 84 -25.93 11.30 -4.50
N LEU A 85 -26.58 12.47 -4.48
CA LEU A 85 -26.41 13.46 -3.41
C LEU A 85 -27.35 13.21 -2.22
N ASP A 86 -28.52 12.62 -2.49
CA ASP A 86 -29.60 12.45 -1.51
C ASP A 86 -29.61 11.06 -0.85
N SER A 87 -28.60 10.21 -1.14
CA SER A 87 -28.51 8.84 -0.65
C SER A 87 -27.12 8.54 -0.13
N ASP A 88 -27.03 7.87 1.02
CA ASP A 88 -25.78 7.34 1.58
C ASP A 88 -25.44 5.94 1.04
N GLU A 89 -26.24 5.41 0.11
CA GLU A 89 -26.00 4.11 -0.52
C GLU A 89 -24.75 4.13 -1.42
N MET A 90 -23.83 3.20 -1.16
CA MET A 90 -22.62 2.98 -1.98
C MET A 90 -22.92 1.97 -3.08
N LYS A 91 -23.08 2.46 -4.32
CA LYS A 91 -23.38 1.62 -5.48
C LYS A 91 -22.12 0.95 -6.02
N LEU A 92 -22.28 -0.21 -6.64
CA LEU A 92 -21.18 -0.95 -7.28
C LEU A 92 -20.50 -0.14 -8.39
N GLU A 93 -21.27 0.67 -9.13
CA GLU A 93 -20.72 1.56 -10.17
C GLU A 93 -19.71 2.58 -9.62
N TYR A 94 -19.79 2.94 -8.33
CA TYR A 94 -18.79 3.85 -7.72
C TYR A 94 -17.44 3.17 -7.61
N THR A 95 -17.41 1.87 -7.36
CA THR A 95 -16.16 1.09 -7.31
C THR A 95 -15.51 1.01 -8.68
N ASP A 96 -16.29 0.85 -9.75
CA ASP A 96 -15.76 0.82 -11.12
C ASP A 96 -15.08 2.16 -11.47
N ILE A 97 -15.76 3.27 -11.21
CA ILE A 97 -15.23 4.63 -11.45
C ILE A 97 -14.01 4.89 -10.54
N TYR A 98 -14.05 4.43 -9.29
CA TYR A 98 -12.93 4.57 -8.37
C TYR A 98 -11.68 3.82 -8.85
N ASN A 99 -11.84 2.61 -9.41
CA ASN A 99 -10.70 1.87 -9.98
C ASN A 99 -10.08 2.62 -11.17
N GLU A 100 -10.91 3.26 -12.00
CA GLU A 100 -10.42 4.13 -13.09
C GLU A 100 -9.67 5.35 -12.53
N PHE A 101 -10.19 5.98 -11.47
CA PHE A 101 -9.52 7.08 -10.77
C PHE A 101 -8.17 6.65 -10.19
N LEU A 102 -8.11 5.51 -9.49
CA LEU A 102 -6.88 5.00 -8.90
C LEU A 102 -5.82 4.71 -9.96
N ALA A 103 -6.21 4.05 -11.07
CA ALA A 103 -5.29 3.76 -12.16
C ALA A 103 -4.70 5.05 -12.75
N LEU A 104 -5.53 6.07 -12.97
CA LEU A 104 -5.08 7.38 -13.45
C LEU A 104 -4.18 8.08 -12.43
N PHE A 105 -4.52 8.00 -11.15
CA PHE A 105 -3.75 8.60 -10.06
C PHE A 105 -2.35 7.99 -9.95
N GLU A 106 -2.29 6.66 -9.89
CA GLU A 106 -1.04 5.90 -9.85
C GLU A 106 -0.19 6.15 -11.10
N GLU A 107 -0.80 6.14 -12.30
CA GLU A 107 -0.08 6.40 -13.55
C GLU A 107 0.59 7.79 -13.54
N LYS A 108 -0.13 8.84 -13.14
CA LYS A 108 0.41 10.21 -13.12
C LYS A 108 1.51 10.38 -12.09
N LEU A 109 1.33 9.80 -10.91
CA LEU A 109 2.31 9.88 -9.84
C LEU A 109 3.57 9.08 -10.18
N GLU A 110 3.41 7.87 -10.72
CA GLU A 110 4.50 7.02 -11.20
C GLU A 110 5.28 7.71 -12.32
N ALA A 111 4.59 8.28 -13.31
CA ALA A 111 5.24 9.01 -14.41
C ALA A 111 6.09 10.18 -13.89
N TYR A 112 5.60 10.91 -12.88
CA TYR A 112 6.38 11.96 -12.25
C TYR A 112 7.59 11.42 -11.49
N ILE A 113 7.43 10.38 -10.67
CA ILE A 113 8.54 9.76 -9.92
C ILE A 113 9.63 9.26 -10.89
N GLN A 114 9.23 8.58 -11.96
CA GLN A 114 10.14 8.12 -13.01
C GLN A 114 10.85 9.28 -13.73
N SER A 115 10.16 10.41 -13.95
CA SER A 115 10.77 11.63 -14.52
C SER A 115 11.87 12.23 -13.65
N GLN A 116 11.82 11.99 -12.34
CA GLN A 116 12.88 12.38 -11.39
C GLN A 116 14.05 11.38 -11.35
N GLY A 117 13.98 10.28 -12.13
CA GLY A 117 15.02 9.25 -12.18
C GLY A 117 14.94 8.23 -11.04
N ALA A 118 13.79 8.12 -10.38
CA ALA A 118 13.56 7.17 -9.29
C ALA A 118 12.43 6.19 -9.62
N THR A 119 12.33 5.14 -8.83
CA THR A 119 11.24 4.15 -8.88
C THR A 119 10.23 4.40 -7.78
N VAL A 120 8.99 3.92 -7.99
CA VAL A 120 7.93 3.96 -6.98
C VAL A 120 8.34 3.24 -5.70
N HIS A 121 9.09 2.13 -5.82
CA HIS A 121 9.61 1.39 -4.66
C HIS A 121 10.58 2.24 -3.83
N GLU A 122 11.51 2.95 -4.47
CA GLU A 122 12.44 3.85 -3.77
C GLU A 122 11.68 4.99 -3.06
N PHE A 123 10.67 5.56 -3.70
CA PHE A 123 9.80 6.56 -3.06
C PHE A 123 9.13 6.01 -1.79
N TYR A 124 8.55 4.81 -1.84
CA TYR A 124 7.96 4.18 -0.66
C TYR A 124 8.96 3.93 0.47
N ASP A 125 10.16 3.47 0.15
CA ASP A 125 11.20 3.25 1.16
C ASP A 125 11.67 4.55 1.81
N LEU A 126 11.61 5.68 1.09
CA LEU A 126 11.94 7.00 1.62
C LEU A 126 10.85 7.52 2.55
N VAL A 127 9.58 7.40 2.16
CA VAL A 127 8.44 7.74 3.02
C VAL A 127 8.45 6.90 4.30
N ARG A 128 8.70 5.59 4.19
CA ARG A 128 8.82 4.69 5.35
C ARG A 128 9.92 5.13 6.30
N ARG A 129 11.10 5.47 5.78
CA ARG A 129 12.22 5.98 6.59
C ARG A 129 11.88 7.30 7.26
N ALA A 130 11.21 8.23 6.57
CA ALA A 130 10.75 9.48 7.17
C ALA A 130 9.82 9.23 8.37
N TYR A 131 8.93 8.24 8.26
CA TYR A 131 8.03 7.83 9.33
C TYR A 131 8.74 7.26 10.57
N GLU A 132 9.86 6.56 10.36
CA GLU A 132 10.68 6.01 11.45
C GLU A 132 11.51 7.08 12.16
N VAL A 133 11.96 8.11 11.42
CA VAL A 133 12.79 9.20 11.93
C VAL A 133 11.95 10.23 12.69
N ASP A 134 10.91 10.76 12.05
CA ASP A 134 10.04 11.78 12.65
C ASP A 134 8.60 11.67 12.11
N ARG A 135 7.73 11.10 12.95
CA ARG A 135 6.29 10.97 12.65
C ARG A 135 5.55 12.30 12.55
N GLN A 136 6.11 13.38 13.08
CA GLN A 136 5.48 14.70 13.04
C GLN A 136 6.07 15.58 11.93
N SER A 137 6.96 15.03 11.11
CA SER A 137 7.53 15.74 9.97
C SER A 137 6.46 16.10 8.94
N GLY A 138 6.65 17.23 8.26
CA GLY A 138 5.76 17.65 7.17
C GLY A 138 5.68 16.60 6.05
N THR A 139 6.78 15.91 5.77
CA THR A 139 6.84 14.81 4.81
C THR A 139 5.88 13.68 5.15
N VAL A 140 5.83 13.26 6.43
CA VAL A 140 4.89 12.23 6.89
C VAL A 140 3.45 12.69 6.75
N LEU A 141 3.13 13.91 7.22
CA LEU A 141 1.78 14.47 7.09
C LEU A 141 1.32 14.54 5.62
N CYS A 142 2.17 15.02 4.72
CA CYS A 142 1.87 15.10 3.30
C CYS A 142 1.70 13.72 2.66
N SER A 143 2.49 12.73 3.07
CA SER A 143 2.32 11.35 2.60
C SER A 143 1.00 10.73 3.08
N GLU A 144 0.56 11.03 4.31
CA GLU A 144 -0.74 10.61 4.83
C GLU A 144 -1.88 11.28 4.07
N ILE A 145 -1.75 12.55 3.70
CA ILE A 145 -2.73 13.25 2.86
C ILE A 145 -2.82 12.62 1.47
N LEU A 146 -1.69 12.26 0.87
CA LEU A 146 -1.65 11.61 -0.46
C LEU A 146 -2.41 10.27 -0.41
N VAL A 147 -2.13 9.44 0.60
CA VAL A 147 -2.84 8.17 0.81
C VAL A 147 -4.32 8.40 1.06
N ALA A 148 -4.68 9.38 1.89
CA ALA A 148 -6.07 9.71 2.18
C ALA A 148 -6.83 10.21 0.95
N THR A 149 -6.16 10.90 0.02
CA THR A 149 -6.77 11.37 -1.23
C THR A 149 -7.14 10.21 -2.14
N ALA A 150 -6.38 9.11 -2.06
CA ALA A 150 -6.68 7.87 -2.75
C ALA A 150 -7.64 6.95 -1.97
N ASP A 151 -8.21 7.37 -0.84
CA ASP A 151 -9.19 6.58 -0.09
C ASP A 151 -10.58 6.64 -0.75
N PHE A 152 -11.31 5.53 -0.73
CA PHE A 152 -12.62 5.43 -1.37
C PHE A 152 -13.64 6.43 -0.82
N ASP A 153 -13.69 6.64 0.50
CA ASP A 153 -14.68 7.54 1.09
C ASP A 153 -14.38 9.00 0.73
N VAL A 154 -13.09 9.36 0.69
CA VAL A 154 -12.63 10.68 0.27
C VAL A 154 -12.92 10.91 -1.22
N PHE A 155 -12.68 9.90 -2.06
CA PHE A 155 -13.05 9.93 -3.47
C PHE A 155 -14.56 10.13 -3.68
N VAL A 156 -15.41 9.37 -2.99
CA VAL A 156 -16.87 9.51 -3.09
C VAL A 156 -17.30 10.93 -2.66
N LEU A 157 -16.71 11.45 -1.58
CA LEU A 157 -16.97 12.81 -1.12
C LEU A 157 -16.62 13.85 -2.19
N MET A 158 -15.43 13.75 -2.80
CA MET A 158 -14.99 14.62 -3.90
C MET A 158 -15.97 14.58 -5.08
N MET A 159 -16.42 13.39 -5.49
CA MET A 159 -17.34 13.24 -6.61
C MET A 159 -18.71 13.86 -6.34
N ARG A 160 -19.23 13.71 -5.11
CA ARG A 160 -20.49 14.35 -4.68
C ARG A 160 -20.37 15.87 -4.66
N GLN A 161 -19.29 16.41 -4.09
CA GLN A 161 -19.04 17.86 -4.07
C GLN A 161 -18.92 18.45 -5.48
N THR A 162 -18.28 17.72 -6.39
CA THR A 162 -18.17 18.12 -7.80
C THR A 162 -19.54 18.17 -8.47
N LYS A 163 -20.39 17.16 -8.24
CA LYS A 163 -21.77 17.15 -8.76
C LYS A 163 -22.59 18.32 -8.21
N GLU A 164 -22.52 18.58 -6.91
CA GLU A 164 -23.22 19.69 -6.27
C GLU A 164 -22.80 21.04 -6.87
N THR A 165 -21.50 21.27 -7.02
CA THR A 165 -20.95 22.48 -7.64
C THR A 165 -21.39 22.63 -9.10
N SER A 166 -21.37 21.54 -9.88
CA SER A 166 -21.84 21.53 -11.28
C SER A 166 -23.32 21.90 -11.41
N LEU A 167 -24.15 21.50 -10.44
CA LEU A 167 -25.58 21.85 -10.41
C LEU A 167 -25.81 23.32 -10.05
N LEU A 168 -25.02 23.87 -9.13
CA LEU A 168 -25.09 25.29 -8.76
C LEU A 168 -24.63 26.21 -9.90
N ALA A 169 -23.58 25.83 -10.63
CA ALA A 169 -23.06 26.59 -11.76
C ALA A 169 -24.03 26.66 -12.97
N LYS A 170 -25.02 25.75 -13.02
CA LYS A 170 -26.03 25.68 -14.10
C LYS A 170 -27.34 26.41 -13.76
N ARG A 171 -27.48 26.98 -12.55
CA ARG A 171 -28.63 27.80 -12.13
C ARG A 171 -28.42 29.27 -12.43
#